data_AF-A0A7T4URA0-F1
#
_entry.id   AF-A0A7T4URA0-F1
#
_cell.length_a   1.000
_cell.length_b   1.000
_cell.length_c   1.000
_cell.angle_alpha   90.00
_cell.angle_beta   90.00
_cell.angle_gamma   90.00
#
_symmetry.space_group_name_H-M   'P 1'
#
loop_
_entity.id
_entity.type
_entity.pdbx_description
1 polymer ?
#
loop_
_entity_poly.entity_id
_entity_poly.type
_entity_poly.pdbx_seq_one_letter_code
_entity_poly.pdbx_strand_id
1 'polypeptide(L)'
;MNVKKWTSSLLLAGVCTMGATVSLAQAGGAPAQRMQQLAQQLELTDAQQKEVNKLIQNYADRIKKLQQSTLTLRNDMAAIDLATLSLDDISKMSNRAGKVAAGSTGAVLRTQYEFYKLLTPEQKTRYEKLREEKRGQLKGL
;
A
#
# COMPACT_ATOMS: atom_id res chain seq x y z
N MET A 1 -26.65 -50.39 9.00
CA MET A 1 -27.93 -49.89 8.47
C MET A 1 -27.69 -48.52 7.87
N ASN A 2 -28.04 -48.36 6.60
CA ASN A 2 -27.77 -47.22 5.74
C ASN A 2 -29.00 -46.29 5.80
N VAL A 3 -28.85 -45.00 6.06
CA VAL A 3 -29.83 -44.00 5.61
C VAL A 3 -29.10 -42.76 5.12
N LYS A 4 -29.56 -42.30 3.97
CA LYS A 4 -28.89 -41.54 2.92
C LYS A 4 -29.62 -40.20 2.78
N LYS A 5 -28.85 -39.10 2.76
CA LYS A 5 -29.01 -37.87 1.94
C LYS A 5 -30.19 -36.90 2.15
N TRP A 6 -29.86 -35.61 2.40
CA TRP A 6 -30.06 -34.42 1.50
C TRP A 6 -30.07 -33.10 2.32
N THR A 7 -29.05 -32.24 2.23
CA THR A 7 -28.80 -31.09 1.30
C THR A 7 -29.54 -29.79 1.64
N SER A 8 -28.78 -28.69 1.53
CA SER A 8 -29.18 -27.27 1.41
C SER A 8 -29.48 -26.58 2.76
N SER A 9 -28.77 -25.54 3.18
CA SER A 9 -28.29 -24.39 2.41
C SER A 9 -27.05 -23.77 3.07
N LEU A 10 -25.90 -23.88 2.40
CA LEU A 10 -24.73 -23.03 2.68
C LEU A 10 -24.91 -21.78 1.81
N LEU A 11 -25.62 -20.77 2.32
CA LEU A 11 -25.68 -19.47 1.66
C LEU A 11 -24.32 -18.80 1.79
N LEU A 12 -23.73 -18.52 0.62
CA LEU A 12 -22.46 -17.85 0.40
C LEU A 12 -22.34 -16.56 1.24
N ALA A 13 -21.71 -16.67 2.41
CA ALA A 13 -21.20 -15.51 3.13
C ALA A 13 -19.84 -15.13 2.53
N GLY A 14 -19.86 -14.12 1.65
CA GLY A 14 -18.79 -13.13 1.56
C GLY A 14 -17.40 -13.60 1.13
N VAL A 15 -17.29 -14.20 -0.06
CA VAL A 15 -16.00 -14.22 -0.79
C VAL A 15 -15.98 -13.05 -1.78
N CYS A 16 -15.77 -11.84 -1.26
CA CYS A 16 -15.12 -10.78 -2.03
C CYS A 16 -13.68 -10.63 -1.52
N THR A 17 -12.91 -11.70 -1.68
CA THR A 17 -11.45 -11.63 -1.66
C THR A 17 -10.98 -10.98 -2.96
N MET A 18 -11.13 -9.66 -3.09
CA MET A 18 -10.50 -8.92 -4.19
C MET A 18 -9.52 -7.89 -3.62
N GLY A 19 -8.25 -8.13 -3.95
CA GLY A 19 -7.13 -7.26 -3.61
C GLY A 19 -6.38 -7.79 -2.40
N ALA A 20 -5.22 -8.37 -2.63
CA ALA A 20 -4.23 -8.75 -1.62
C ALA A 20 -4.32 -7.83 -0.39
N THR A 21 -4.68 -8.42 0.74
CA THR A 21 -4.68 -7.79 2.05
C THR A 21 -3.24 -7.56 2.50
N VAL A 22 -2.50 -6.71 1.78
CA VAL A 22 -1.47 -5.91 2.44
C VAL A 22 -2.27 -4.96 3.31
N SER A 23 -2.54 -5.39 4.54
CA SER A 23 -3.17 -4.59 5.56
C SER A 23 -2.45 -3.24 5.58
N LEU A 24 -3.12 -2.20 5.08
CA LEU A 24 -2.60 -0.83 5.04
C LEU A 24 -2.14 -0.36 6.43
N ALA A 25 -2.63 -0.98 7.50
CA ALA A 25 -2.16 -0.81 8.88
C ALA A 25 -0.69 -1.23 9.11
N GLN A 26 -0.19 -2.29 8.45
CA GLN A 26 1.22 -2.69 8.52
C GLN A 26 2.11 -1.95 7.50
N ALA A 27 1.49 -1.30 6.51
CA ALA A 27 2.21 -0.57 5.47
C ALA A 27 2.84 0.75 5.96
N GLY A 28 2.54 1.25 7.15
CA GLY A 28 3.14 2.50 7.67
C GLY A 28 4.52 2.32 8.31
N GLY A 29 4.69 1.30 9.15
CA GLY A 29 5.92 1.08 9.93
C GLY A 29 7.05 0.45 9.11
N ALA A 30 6.73 -0.54 8.29
CA ALA A 30 7.72 -1.28 7.51
C ALA A 30 8.47 -0.43 6.45
N PRO A 31 7.87 0.59 5.80
CA PRO A 31 8.59 1.46 4.87
C PRO A 31 9.49 2.49 5.56
N ALA A 32 9.05 3.06 6.69
CA ALA A 32 9.86 4.01 7.45
C ALA A 32 11.16 3.37 7.96
N GLN A 33 11.05 2.18 8.56
CA GLN A 33 12.20 1.40 9.01
C GLN A 33 13.13 1.03 7.85
N ARG A 34 12.57 0.61 6.71
CA ARG A 34 13.36 0.30 5.51
C ARG A 34 14.13 1.51 4.98
N MET A 35 13.56 2.70 5.02
CA MET A 35 14.27 3.92 4.61
C MET A 35 15.37 4.32 5.59
N GLN A 36 15.16 4.13 6.90
CA GLN A 36 16.21 4.36 7.90
C GLN A 36 17.38 3.39 7.74
N GLN A 37 17.10 2.09 7.54
CA GLN A 37 18.13 1.10 7.26
C GLN A 37 18.92 1.44 5.99
N LEU A 38 18.21 1.87 4.94
CA LEU A 38 18.84 2.29 3.70
C LEU A 38 19.71 3.54 3.88
N ALA A 39 19.26 4.51 4.68
CA ALA A 39 20.04 5.69 5.01
C ALA A 39 21.36 5.34 5.72
N GLN A 40 21.34 4.36 6.61
CA GLN A 40 22.55 3.85 7.27
C GLN A 40 23.48 3.15 6.27
N GLN A 41 22.94 2.27 5.41
CA GLN A 41 23.73 1.56 4.39
C GLN A 41 24.38 2.48 3.34
N LEU A 42 23.79 3.64 3.07
CA LEU A 42 24.33 4.61 2.12
C LEU A 42 25.25 5.64 2.76
N GLU A 43 25.45 5.58 4.08
CA GLU A 43 26.26 6.52 4.86
C GLU A 43 25.83 7.96 4.58
N LEU A 44 24.54 8.22 4.79
CA LEU A 44 24.02 9.58 4.60
C LEU A 44 24.65 10.56 5.60
N THR A 45 24.96 11.75 5.13
CA THR A 45 25.37 12.88 5.98
C THR A 45 24.23 13.30 6.90
N ASP A 46 24.55 14.00 7.99
CA ASP A 46 23.54 14.54 8.92
C ASP A 46 22.50 15.42 8.21
N ALA A 47 22.94 16.21 7.22
CA ALA A 47 22.06 17.03 6.40
C ALA A 47 21.08 16.18 5.56
N GLN A 48 21.58 15.15 4.89
CA GLN A 48 20.74 14.21 4.14
C GLN A 48 19.79 13.46 5.08
N GLN A 49 20.25 13.04 6.25
CA GLN A 49 19.44 12.32 7.23
C GLN A 49 18.29 13.17 7.78
N LYS A 50 18.51 14.47 7.98
CA LYS A 50 17.45 15.42 8.33
C LYS A 50 16.38 15.49 7.25
N GLU A 51 16.76 15.52 5.98
CA GLU A 51 15.81 15.50 4.86
C GLU A 51 15.08 14.15 4.75
N VAL A 52 15.76 13.03 4.97
CA VAL A 52 15.13 11.70 5.00
C VAL A 52 14.09 11.60 6.11
N ASN A 53 14.35 12.16 7.30
CA ASN A 53 13.37 12.18 8.38
C ASN A 53 12.11 12.97 8.01
N LYS A 54 12.25 14.09 7.29
CA LYS A 54 11.10 14.81 6.74
C LYS A 54 10.34 13.97 5.70
N LEU A 55 11.06 13.24 4.84
CA LEU A 55 10.42 12.32 3.89
C LEU A 55 9.64 11.21 4.59
N ILE A 56 10.16 10.64 5.68
CA ILE A 56 9.46 9.65 6.51
C ILE A 56 8.15 10.23 7.06
N GLN A 57 8.20 11.42 7.65
CA GLN A 57 7.02 12.10 8.20
C GLN A 57 5.97 12.39 7.10
N ASN A 58 6.41 12.95 5.97
CA ASN A 58 5.54 13.22 4.83
C ASN A 58 4.89 11.95 4.26
N TYR A 59 5.65 10.85 4.21
CA TYR A 59 5.11 9.55 3.81
C TYR A 59 4.05 9.06 4.81
N ALA A 60 4.35 9.11 6.12
CA ALA A 60 3.41 8.69 7.16
C ALA A 60 2.10 9.49 7.10
N ASP A 61 2.16 10.80 6.91
CA ASP A 61 0.97 11.65 6.75
C ASP A 61 0.15 11.29 5.52
N ARG A 62 0.80 11.00 4.39
CA ARG A 62 0.12 10.56 3.16
C ARG A 62 -0.58 9.23 3.36
N ILE A 63 0.10 8.26 3.99
CA ILE A 63 -0.48 6.94 4.28
C ILE A 63 -1.66 7.08 5.25
N LYS A 64 -1.57 7.91 6.29
CA LYS A 64 -2.67 8.17 7.22
C LYS A 64 -3.91 8.72 6.50
N LYS A 65 -3.73 9.66 5.57
CA LYS A 65 -4.83 10.19 4.74
C LYS A 65 -5.44 9.13 3.81
N LEU A 66 -4.63 8.22 3.26
CA LEU A 66 -5.11 7.11 2.42
C LEU A 66 -5.85 6.06 3.25
N GLN A 67 -5.38 5.77 4.46
CA GLN A 67 -6.10 4.92 5.42
C GLN A 67 -7.46 5.51 5.77
N GLN A 68 -7.52 6.81 6.08
CA GLN A 68 -8.78 7.50 6.33
C GLN A 68 -9.72 7.43 5.13
N SER A 69 -9.21 7.68 3.92
CA SER A 69 -9.98 7.57 2.67
C SER A 69 -10.51 6.14 2.46
N THR A 70 -9.73 5.13 2.82
CA THR A 70 -10.14 3.72 2.73
C THR A 70 -11.27 3.40 3.71
N LEU A 71 -11.19 3.91 4.95
CA LEU A 71 -12.24 3.75 5.95
C LEU A 71 -13.53 4.45 5.52
N THR A 72 -13.43 5.70 5.06
CA THR A 72 -14.58 6.43 4.51
C THR A 72 -15.22 5.69 3.35
N LEU A 73 -14.43 5.21 2.39
CA LEU A 73 -14.94 4.43 1.26
C LEU A 73 -15.70 3.18 1.71
N ARG A 74 -15.19 2.44 2.70
CA ARG A 74 -15.86 1.26 3.26
C ARG A 74 -17.18 1.62 3.94
N ASN A 75 -17.20 2.70 4.70
CA ASN A 75 -18.42 3.19 5.35
C ASN A 75 -19.46 3.64 4.32
N ASP A 76 -19.02 4.38 3.28
CA ASP A 76 -19.89 4.80 2.19
C ASP A 76 -20.51 3.58 1.49
N MET A 77 -19.72 2.55 1.20
CA MET A 77 -20.22 1.30 0.59
C MET A 77 -21.22 0.56 1.49
N ALA A 78 -20.99 0.52 2.80
CA ALA A 78 -21.87 -0.13 3.76
C ALA A 78 -23.22 0.61 3.94
N ALA A 79 -23.25 1.90 3.66
CA ALA A 79 -24.44 2.75 3.80
C ALA A 79 -25.31 2.80 2.52
N ILE A 80 -24.92 2.12 1.44
CA ILE A 80 -25.68 2.12 0.18
C ILE A 80 -27.01 1.38 0.35
N ASP A 81 -28.11 2.03 -0.03
CA ASP A 81 -29.38 1.36 -0.26
C ASP A 81 -29.41 0.71 -1.64
N LEU A 82 -29.32 -0.63 -1.65
CA LEU A 82 -29.30 -1.42 -2.89
C LEU A 82 -30.57 -1.27 -3.73
N ALA A 83 -31.71 -0.87 -3.15
CA ALA A 83 -32.95 -0.66 -3.91
C ALA A 83 -32.88 0.58 -4.82
N THR A 84 -31.99 1.52 -4.51
CA THR A 84 -31.83 2.79 -5.24
C THR A 84 -30.49 2.89 -5.97
N LEU A 85 -29.62 1.89 -5.83
CA LEU A 85 -28.28 1.89 -6.39
C LEU A 85 -28.31 1.88 -7.92
N SER A 86 -27.72 2.90 -8.54
CA SER A 86 -27.58 2.98 -9.99
C SER A 86 -26.21 2.47 -10.49
N LEU A 87 -26.12 2.15 -11.79
CA LEU A 87 -24.83 1.82 -12.44
C LEU A 87 -23.83 2.99 -12.41
N ASP A 88 -24.33 4.24 -12.43
CA ASP A 88 -23.48 5.43 -12.31
C ASP A 88 -22.87 5.54 -10.91
N ASP A 89 -23.64 5.25 -9.86
CA ASP A 89 -23.13 5.22 -8.49
C ASP A 89 -22.06 4.14 -8.31
N ILE A 90 -22.28 2.95 -8.89
CA ILE A 90 -21.28 1.87 -8.90
C ILE A 90 -20.00 2.32 -9.61
N SER A 91 -20.11 2.99 -10.76
CA SER A 91 -18.97 3.52 -11.50
C SER A 91 -18.20 4.56 -10.70
N LYS A 92 -18.90 5.51 -10.07
CA LYS A 92 -18.30 6.52 -9.19
C LYS A 92 -17.57 5.88 -8.00
N MET A 93 -18.21 4.91 -7.34
CA MET A 93 -17.61 4.22 -6.19
C MET A 93 -16.37 3.42 -6.60
N SER A 94 -16.45 2.70 -7.72
CA SER A 94 -15.33 1.93 -8.28
C SER A 94 -14.15 2.82 -8.64
N ASN A 95 -14.40 3.97 -9.26
CA ASN A 95 -13.37 4.96 -9.58
C ASN A 95 -12.70 5.53 -8.33
N ARG A 96 -13.49 5.82 -7.28
CA ARG A 96 -12.95 6.26 -5.98
C ARG A 96 -12.07 5.17 -5.35
N ALA A 97 -12.53 3.91 -5.36
CA ALA A 97 -11.78 2.77 -4.86
C ALA A 97 -10.43 2.62 -5.59
N GLY A 98 -10.45 2.67 -6.92
CA GLY A 98 -9.25 2.62 -7.74
C GLY A 98 -8.25 3.74 -7.41
N LYS A 99 -8.72 4.97 -7.23
CA LYS A 99 -7.87 6.11 -6.83
C LYS A 99 -7.23 5.92 -5.45
N VAL A 100 -8.00 5.44 -4.47
CA VAL A 100 -7.47 5.17 -3.11
C VAL A 100 -6.43 4.06 -3.15
N ALA A 101 -6.70 2.97 -3.89
CA ALA A 101 -5.76 1.86 -4.06
C ALA A 101 -4.46 2.32 -4.74
N ALA A 102 -4.55 3.04 -5.86
CA ALA A 102 -3.40 3.58 -6.59
C ALA A 102 -2.60 4.61 -5.77
N GLY A 103 -3.25 5.33 -4.86
CA GLY A 103 -2.62 6.34 -4.00
C GLY A 103 -1.47 5.79 -3.17
N SER A 104 -1.57 4.54 -2.70
CA SER A 104 -0.51 3.91 -1.90
C SER A 104 0.74 3.65 -2.74
N THR A 105 0.58 3.15 -3.97
CA THR A 105 1.67 2.99 -4.93
C THR A 105 2.32 4.34 -5.24
N GLY A 106 1.50 5.38 -5.48
CA GLY A 106 1.98 6.73 -5.73
C GLY A 106 2.80 7.30 -4.57
N ALA A 107 2.34 7.09 -3.32
CA ALA A 107 3.06 7.54 -2.13
C ALA A 107 4.44 6.87 -2.00
N VAL A 108 4.52 5.57 -2.26
CA VAL A 108 5.78 4.81 -2.22
C VAL A 108 6.74 5.27 -3.31
N LEU A 109 6.29 5.34 -4.57
CA LEU A 109 7.14 5.74 -5.70
C LEU A 109 7.66 7.17 -5.54
N ARG A 110 6.78 8.08 -5.10
CA ARG A 110 7.19 9.46 -4.84
C ARG A 110 8.25 9.55 -3.75
N THR A 111 8.11 8.79 -2.68
CA THR A 111 9.10 8.78 -1.59
C THR A 111 10.44 8.20 -2.05
N GLN A 112 10.43 7.13 -2.84
CA GLN A 112 11.65 6.59 -3.45
C GLN A 112 12.34 7.60 -4.37
N TYR A 113 11.56 8.29 -5.20
CA TYR A 113 12.07 9.34 -6.09
C TYR A 113 12.70 10.50 -5.30
N GLU A 114 11.99 11.01 -4.28
CA GLU A 114 12.48 12.10 -3.43
C GLU A 114 13.74 11.68 -2.65
N PHE A 115 13.80 10.44 -2.15
CA PHE A 115 15.00 9.89 -1.51
C PHE A 115 16.19 9.81 -2.47
N TYR A 116 15.99 9.27 -3.68
CA TYR A 116 17.07 9.13 -4.68
C TYR A 116 17.69 10.48 -5.06
N LYS A 117 16.90 11.57 -5.06
CA LYS A 117 17.39 12.92 -5.33
C LYS A 117 18.31 13.48 -4.25
N LEU A 118 18.22 12.99 -3.02
CA LEU A 118 19.08 13.44 -1.91
C LEU A 118 20.49 12.86 -2.00
N LEU A 119 20.69 11.80 -2.79
CA LEU A 119 21.92 11.04 -2.85
C LEU A 119 22.98 11.70 -3.73
N THR A 120 24.25 11.58 -3.35
CA THR A 120 25.39 11.87 -4.23
C THR A 120 25.48 10.87 -5.38
N PRO A 121 26.25 11.14 -6.46
CA PRO A 121 26.46 10.17 -7.53
C PRO A 121 26.91 8.79 -7.03
N GLU A 122 27.86 8.75 -6.09
CA GLU A 122 28.42 7.51 -5.54
C GLU A 122 27.36 6.75 -4.72
N GLN A 123 26.56 7.47 -3.93
CA GLN A 123 25.46 6.90 -3.17
C GLN A 123 24.36 6.36 -4.09
N LYS A 124 24.08 6.99 -5.23
CA LYS A 124 23.13 6.49 -6.23
C LYS A 124 23.58 5.16 -6.82
N THR A 125 24.86 5.03 -7.18
CA THR A 125 25.42 3.77 -7.66
C THR A 125 25.29 2.66 -6.60
N ARG A 126 25.60 2.94 -5.34
CA ARG A 126 25.39 1.98 -4.23
C ARG A 126 23.92 1.61 -4.07
N TYR A 127 23.04 2.60 -4.13
CA TYR A 127 21.60 2.40 -4.02
C TYR A 127 21.03 1.51 -5.14
N GLU A 128 21.48 1.71 -6.38
CA GLU A 128 21.08 0.90 -7.52
C GLU A 128 21.52 -0.56 -7.36
N LYS A 129 22.76 -0.79 -6.92
CA LYS A 129 23.27 -2.13 -6.62
C LYS A 129 22.41 -2.84 -5.55
N LEU A 130 22.10 -2.16 -4.45
CA LEU A 130 21.23 -2.69 -3.39
C LEU A 130 19.82 -3.04 -3.91
N ARG A 131 19.28 -2.25 -4.85
CA ARG A 131 17.98 -2.55 -5.49
C ARG A 131 18.05 -3.75 -6.42
N GLU A 132 19.15 -3.92 -7.15
CA GLU A 132 19.36 -5.07 -8.04
C GLU A 132 19.48 -6.37 -7.26
N GLU A 133 20.26 -6.37 -6.18
CA GLU A 133 20.43 -7.53 -5.29
C GLU A 133 19.07 -8.00 -4.73
N LYS A 134 18.25 -7.07 -4.23
CA LYS A 134 16.89 -7.37 -3.76
C LYS A 134 15.99 -7.91 -4.87
N ARG A 135 16.12 -7.40 -6.10
CA ARG A 135 15.34 -7.89 -7.25
C ARG A 135 15.76 -9.30 -7.64
N GLY A 136 17.05 -9.62 -7.54
CA GLY A 136 17.58 -10.96 -7.77
C GLY A 136 17.03 -11.98 -6.77
N GLN A 137 16.98 -11.62 -5.49
CA GLN A 137 16.42 -12.47 -4.42
C GLN A 137 14.94 -12.82 -4.64
N LEU A 138 14.14 -11.87 -5.15
CA LEU A 138 12.72 -12.09 -5.43
C LEU A 138 12.46 -12.95 -6.68
N LYS A 139 13.42 -13.07 -7.60
CA LYS A 139 13.32 -13.93 -8.79
C LYS A 139 13.76 -15.37 -8.52
N GLY A 140 14.42 -15.63 -7.39
CA GLY A 140 14.87 -16.95 -6.96
C GLY A 140 13.90 -17.68 -6.03
N LEU A 141 12.72 -17.10 -5.79
CA LEU A 141 11.58 -17.67 -5.07
C LEU A 141 10.46 -17.99 -6.08
#